data_AF-A0A7V5YS34-F1
#
_entry.id   AF-A0A7V5YS34-F1
#
_cell.length_a   1.000
_cell.length_b   1.000
_cell.length_c   1.000
_cell.angle_alpha   90.00
_cell.angle_beta   90.00
_cell.angle_gamma   90.00
#
_symmetry.space_group_name_H-M   'P 1'
#
loop_
_entity.id
_entity.type
_entity.pdbx_description
1 polymer ?
#
loop_
_entity_poly.entity_id
_entity_poly.type
_entity_poly.pdbx_seq_one_letter_code
_entity_poly.pdbx_strand_id
1 'polypeptide(L)'
;MFLFVAFGLGAWLWRFNRESEVAVARQARRVIAGRCVQYCLLFGFGDREPARREGSVEASGARIRSVDIWYLGPEDRVEGNRWQLSTRRVVLTRQQTARNAPLFENGVYVQAEIFEQDPEFPVHTLQGEFRFRASEVLWGQTRDFLGGRARVKRIHVTWQVSNSIEEEDFPVITRSGDPGTALA
;
A
#
# COMPACT_ATOMS: atom_id res chain seq x y z
N MET A 1 -50.09 -39.35 -39.15
CA MET A 1 -49.83 -37.94 -39.51
C MET A 1 -49.25 -37.26 -38.28
N PHE A 2 -47.93 -37.14 -38.21
CA PHE A 2 -47.18 -36.55 -37.08
C PHE A 2 -47.02 -35.05 -37.32
N LEU A 3 -47.41 -34.20 -36.37
CA LEU A 3 -46.99 -32.79 -36.34
C LEU A 3 -46.31 -32.51 -34.99
N PHE A 4 -45.03 -32.14 -35.07
CA PHE A 4 -44.09 -32.00 -33.97
C PHE A 4 -44.30 -30.71 -33.15
N VAL A 5 -44.17 -30.87 -31.84
CA VAL A 5 -44.01 -29.84 -30.81
C VAL A 5 -42.66 -29.15 -30.99
N ALA A 6 -42.63 -27.85 -31.30
CA ALA A 6 -41.38 -27.11 -31.56
C ALA A 6 -41.33 -25.70 -30.93
N PHE A 7 -41.78 -25.53 -29.69
CA PHE A 7 -41.70 -24.23 -28.99
C PHE A 7 -40.93 -24.23 -27.65
N GLY A 8 -40.43 -25.38 -27.17
CA GLY A 8 -39.80 -25.49 -25.85
C GLY A 8 -38.31 -25.13 -25.77
N LEU A 9 -37.57 -25.18 -26.87
CA LEU A 9 -36.09 -25.11 -26.85
C LEU A 9 -35.53 -23.68 -26.76
N GLY A 10 -36.21 -22.68 -27.32
CA GLY A 10 -35.71 -21.29 -27.33
C GLY A 10 -35.74 -20.61 -25.96
N ALA A 11 -36.80 -20.83 -25.18
CA ALA A 11 -36.92 -20.30 -23.82
C ALA A 11 -35.99 -21.02 -22.83
N TRP A 12 -35.72 -22.31 -23.07
CA TRP A 12 -34.80 -23.12 -22.26
C TRP A 12 -33.34 -22.66 -22.47
N LEU A 13 -32.92 -22.43 -23.72
CA LEU A 13 -31.58 -21.91 -24.04
C LEU A 13 -31.37 -20.46 -23.58
N TRP A 14 -32.39 -19.60 -23.69
CA TRP A 14 -32.31 -18.21 -23.21
C TRP A 14 -32.17 -18.12 -21.69
N ARG A 15 -32.90 -18.98 -20.95
CA ARG A 15 -32.81 -19.05 -19.48
C ARG A 15 -31.46 -19.61 -19.01
N PHE A 16 -30.93 -20.64 -19.68
CA PHE A 16 -29.63 -21.20 -19.35
C PHE A 16 -28.49 -20.18 -19.56
N ASN A 17 -28.58 -19.36 -20.61
CA ASN A 17 -27.58 -18.32 -20.89
C ASN A 17 -27.58 -17.19 -19.85
N ARG A 18 -28.75 -16.84 -19.31
CA ARG A 18 -28.86 -15.81 -18.26
C ARG A 18 -28.36 -16.32 -16.90
N GLU A 19 -28.61 -17.60 -16.60
CA GLU A 19 -28.13 -18.24 -15.37
C GLU A 19 -26.60 -18.43 -15.41
N SER A 20 -26.01 -18.73 -16.58
CA SER A 20 -24.56 -18.78 -16.75
C SER A 20 -23.90 -17.41 -16.66
N GLU A 21 -24.47 -16.36 -17.24
CA GLU A 21 -23.95 -14.98 -17.11
C GLU A 21 -23.97 -14.48 -15.66
N VAL A 22 -25.07 -14.73 -14.94
CA VAL A 22 -25.17 -14.36 -13.51
C VAL A 22 -24.22 -15.19 -12.65
N ALA A 23 -24.04 -16.48 -12.95
CA ALA A 23 -23.09 -17.34 -12.25
C ALA A 23 -21.63 -16.91 -12.51
N VAL A 24 -21.27 -16.59 -13.76
CA VAL A 24 -19.94 -16.10 -14.13
C VAL A 24 -19.67 -14.73 -13.51
N ALA A 25 -20.64 -13.80 -13.52
CA ALA A 25 -20.51 -12.50 -12.86
C ALA A 25 -20.37 -12.64 -11.33
N ARG A 26 -21.08 -13.60 -10.71
CA ARG A 26 -20.98 -13.90 -9.27
C ARG A 26 -19.66 -14.60 -8.92
N GLN A 27 -19.18 -15.50 -9.79
CA GLN A 27 -17.86 -16.15 -9.67
C GLN A 27 -16.73 -15.12 -9.84
N ALA A 28 -16.81 -14.23 -10.82
CA ALA A 28 -15.87 -13.14 -11.04
C ALA A 28 -15.84 -12.14 -9.86
N ARG A 29 -17.02 -11.81 -9.28
CA ARG A 29 -17.11 -11.07 -8.01
C ARG A 29 -16.40 -11.80 -6.86
N ARG A 30 -16.50 -13.13 -6.79
CA ARG A 30 -15.82 -13.95 -5.78
C ARG A 30 -14.30 -14.02 -5.95
N VAL A 31 -13.78 -13.89 -7.18
CA VAL A 31 -12.34 -13.95 -7.47
C VAL A 31 -11.60 -12.63 -7.15
N ILE A 32 -12.35 -11.52 -6.99
CA ILE A 32 -11.81 -10.20 -6.63
C ILE A 32 -12.02 -9.90 -5.13
N ALA A 33 -13.13 -10.38 -4.54
CA ALA A 33 -13.39 -10.25 -3.11
C ALA A 33 -12.31 -10.96 -2.27
N GLY A 34 -11.58 -10.21 -1.45
CA GLY A 34 -10.56 -10.73 -0.54
C GLY A 34 -9.10 -10.56 -1.01
N ARG A 35 -8.84 -9.72 -2.02
CA ARG A 35 -7.45 -9.35 -2.38
C ARG A 35 -6.95 -8.23 -1.47
N CYS A 36 -5.86 -8.46 -0.76
CA CYS A 36 -5.14 -7.40 -0.05
C CYS A 36 -4.25 -6.60 -1.00
N VAL A 37 -4.27 -5.28 -0.86
CA VAL A 37 -3.37 -4.34 -1.54
C VAL A 37 -2.71 -3.44 -0.52
N GLN A 38 -1.57 -2.87 -0.89
CA GLN A 38 -0.89 -1.87 -0.07
C GLN A 38 -0.40 -0.72 -0.94
N TYR A 39 -0.64 0.49 -0.45
CA TYR A 39 -0.18 1.73 -1.06
C TYR A 39 0.77 2.45 -0.12
N CYS A 40 1.81 3.07 -0.67
CA CYS A 40 2.68 4.00 0.02
C CYS A 40 2.28 5.41 -0.41
N LEU A 41 1.76 6.20 0.54
CA LEU A 41 1.36 7.59 0.36
C LEU A 41 2.48 8.46 0.93
N LEU A 42 3.14 9.23 0.08
CA LEU A 42 4.30 10.05 0.40
C LEU A 42 3.95 11.53 0.35
N PHE A 43 4.47 12.28 1.31
CA PHE A 43 4.22 13.71 1.50
C PHE A 43 5.53 14.46 1.72
N GLY A 44 5.55 15.72 1.28
CA GLY A 44 6.67 16.62 1.53
C GLY A 44 7.61 16.84 0.35
N PHE A 45 7.24 16.34 -0.83
CA PHE A 45 7.95 16.68 -2.06
C PHE A 45 7.87 18.19 -2.31
N GLY A 46 9.04 18.82 -2.47
CA GLY A 46 9.17 20.26 -2.70
C GLY A 46 9.17 21.11 -1.42
N ASP A 47 9.09 20.50 -0.23
CA ASP A 47 9.28 21.23 1.01
C ASP A 47 10.71 21.79 1.12
N ARG A 48 10.82 22.95 1.78
CA ARG A 48 12.11 23.57 2.07
C ARG A 48 12.50 23.45 3.54
N GLU A 49 11.53 23.26 4.41
CA GLU A 49 11.68 23.10 5.86
C GLU A 49 10.89 21.87 6.32
N PRO A 50 11.34 21.18 7.39
CA PRO A 50 10.55 20.16 8.07
C PRO A 50 9.13 20.65 8.38
N ALA A 51 8.15 19.83 8.05
CA ALA A 51 6.75 20.18 8.20
C ALA A 51 5.96 19.01 8.77
N ARG A 52 5.06 19.34 9.70
CA ARG A 52 4.05 18.40 10.19
C ARG A 52 2.99 18.18 9.11
N ARG A 53 2.64 16.92 8.91
CA ARG A 53 1.66 16.41 7.95
C ARG A 53 0.61 15.63 8.71
N GLU A 54 -0.63 16.06 8.55
CA GLU A 54 -1.79 15.39 9.11
C GLU A 54 -2.72 15.01 7.98
N GLY A 55 -3.33 13.84 8.11
CA GLY A 55 -4.31 13.41 7.15
C GLY A 55 -5.05 12.16 7.56
N SER A 56 -5.98 11.76 6.70
CA SER A 56 -6.77 10.56 6.83
C SER A 56 -7.05 9.93 5.48
N VAL A 57 -7.30 8.63 5.49
CA VAL A 57 -7.68 7.88 4.31
C VAL A 57 -8.99 7.15 4.54
N GLU A 58 -9.83 7.15 3.53
CA GLU A 58 -11.08 6.39 3.48
C GLU A 58 -11.04 5.38 2.33
N ALA A 59 -12.01 4.48 2.28
CA ALA A 59 -12.12 3.52 1.20
C ALA A 59 -13.59 3.24 0.84
N SER A 60 -13.87 3.25 -0.45
CA SER A 60 -15.13 2.79 -1.04
C SER A 60 -14.85 1.58 -1.95
N GLY A 61 -15.64 0.51 -1.81
CA GLY A 61 -15.38 -0.78 -2.48
C GLY A 61 -14.20 -1.57 -1.89
N ALA A 62 -13.65 -1.12 -0.77
CA ALA A 62 -12.58 -1.77 -0.01
C ALA A 62 -12.71 -1.44 1.49
N ARG A 63 -11.99 -2.17 2.34
CA ARG A 63 -11.84 -1.87 3.77
C ARG A 63 -10.37 -1.67 4.11
N ILE A 64 -10.05 -0.54 4.74
CA ILE A 64 -8.72 -0.29 5.28
C ILE A 64 -8.47 -1.26 6.44
N ARG A 65 -7.32 -1.94 6.39
CA ARG A 65 -6.88 -2.93 7.38
C ARG A 65 -5.87 -2.33 8.35
N SER A 66 -4.91 -1.59 7.83
CA SER A 66 -3.94 -0.86 8.64
C SER A 66 -3.51 0.42 7.94
N VAL A 67 -3.07 1.36 8.77
CA VAL A 67 -2.27 2.52 8.37
C VAL A 67 -1.02 2.48 9.23
N ASP A 68 0.15 2.50 8.61
CA ASP A 68 1.44 2.38 9.29
C ASP A 68 2.36 3.49 8.78
N ILE A 69 3.14 4.13 9.66
CA ILE A 69 4.05 5.20 9.24
C ILE A 69 5.31 4.58 8.61
N TRP A 70 5.77 5.14 7.49
CA TRP A 70 6.97 4.67 6.81
C TRP A 70 8.24 4.93 7.64
N TYR A 71 8.48 6.18 8.03
CA TYR A 71 9.58 6.55 8.92
C TYR A 71 9.04 7.14 10.22
N LEU A 72 8.84 6.26 11.20
CA LEU A 72 8.32 6.62 12.51
C LEU A 72 9.34 7.49 13.25
N GLY A 73 8.96 8.72 13.58
CA GLY A 73 9.71 9.56 14.50
C GLY A 73 8.99 9.77 15.84
N PRO A 74 9.63 10.49 16.78
CA PRO A 74 9.16 10.57 18.17
C PRO A 74 7.77 11.19 18.36
N GLU A 75 7.38 12.12 17.48
CA GLU A 75 6.08 12.80 17.53
C GLU A 75 5.06 12.23 16.52
N ASP A 76 5.46 11.24 15.73
CA ASP A 76 4.57 10.68 14.72
C ASP A 76 3.64 9.64 15.35
N ARG A 77 2.40 9.58 14.88
CA ARG A 77 1.39 8.66 15.38
C ARG A 77 0.33 8.34 14.34
N VAL A 78 -0.27 7.17 14.50
CA VAL A 78 -1.47 6.73 13.76
C VAL A 78 -2.59 6.46 14.75
N GLU A 79 -3.78 6.94 14.41
CA GLU A 79 -5.02 6.70 15.15
C GLU A 79 -6.10 6.21 14.16
N GLY A 80 -6.25 4.89 14.06
CA GLY A 80 -7.13 4.26 13.07
C GLY A 80 -6.67 4.55 11.63
N ASN A 81 -7.49 5.26 10.86
CA ASN A 81 -7.17 5.64 9.48
C ASN A 81 -6.60 7.07 9.37
N ARG A 82 -6.23 7.68 10.49
CA ARG A 82 -5.67 9.03 10.58
C ARG A 82 -4.21 8.96 10.98
N TRP A 83 -3.41 9.90 10.50
CA TRP A 83 -2.01 10.01 10.85
C TRP A 83 -1.60 11.44 11.15
N GLN A 84 -0.55 11.54 11.95
CA GLN A 84 0.28 12.72 12.11
C GLN A 84 1.73 12.28 11.95
N LEU A 85 2.43 12.86 10.99
CA LEU A 85 3.84 12.56 10.73
C LEU A 85 4.61 13.83 10.36
N SER A 86 5.93 13.81 10.43
CA SER A 86 6.76 14.95 10.02
C SER A 86 7.78 14.59 8.95
N THR A 87 8.00 15.51 8.00
CA THR A 87 9.18 15.47 7.12
C THR A 87 10.41 15.90 7.90
N ARG A 88 11.59 15.37 7.56
CA ARG A 88 12.78 15.51 8.41
C ARG A 88 14.04 15.68 7.59
N ARG A 89 14.98 16.46 8.14
CA ARG A 89 16.35 16.49 7.63
C ARG A 89 17.13 15.34 8.24
N VAL A 90 17.81 14.57 7.40
CA VAL A 90 18.61 13.41 7.85
C VAL A 90 20.09 13.74 7.69
N VAL A 91 20.80 13.78 8.82
CA VAL A 91 22.25 13.98 8.85
C VAL A 91 22.91 12.65 8.52
N LEU A 92 23.49 12.53 7.33
CA LEU A 92 24.11 11.29 6.84
C LEU A 92 25.62 11.24 7.12
N THR A 93 26.24 12.39 7.37
CA THR A 93 27.69 12.51 7.59
C THR A 93 28.00 13.47 8.74
N ARG A 94 29.17 13.30 9.37
CA ARG A 94 29.64 14.20 10.46
C ARG A 94 29.87 15.65 10.03
N GLN A 95 30.01 15.91 8.73
CA GLN A 95 30.20 17.26 8.18
C GLN A 95 28.88 18.00 7.97
N GLN A 96 27.75 17.29 8.02
CA GLN A 96 26.42 17.88 7.89
C GLN A 96 25.90 18.34 9.25
N THR A 97 25.26 19.50 9.23
CA THR A 97 24.44 20.05 10.30
C THR A 97 22.97 19.84 9.95
N ALA A 98 22.09 19.96 10.93
CA ALA A 98 20.64 19.92 10.68
C ALA A 98 20.18 21.01 9.69
N ARG A 99 20.94 22.09 9.48
CA ARG A 99 20.57 23.17 8.56
C ARG A 99 20.85 22.83 7.09
N ASN A 100 21.92 22.09 6.79
CA ASN A 100 22.33 21.75 5.42
C ASN A 100 22.13 20.26 5.08
N ALA A 101 21.54 19.48 5.98
CA ALA A 101 21.14 18.11 5.71
C ALA A 101 19.96 18.06 4.71
N PRO A 102 19.93 17.05 3.81
CA PRO A 102 18.83 16.85 2.89
C PRO A 102 17.52 16.61 3.64
N LEU A 103 16.44 17.22 3.13
CA LEU A 103 15.08 16.99 3.62
C LEU A 103 14.50 15.77 2.91
N PHE A 104 14.02 14.81 3.69
CA PHE A 104 13.37 13.60 3.19
C PHE A 104 11.85 13.73 3.33
N GLU A 105 11.15 13.22 2.33
CA GLU A 105 9.73 12.93 2.40
C GLU A 105 9.44 11.92 3.51
N ASN A 106 8.19 11.90 3.96
CA ASN A 106 7.71 10.87 4.86
C ASN A 106 6.28 10.49 4.43
N GLY A 107 5.75 9.40 4.94
CA GLY A 107 4.53 8.83 4.42
C GLY A 107 3.91 7.76 5.28
N VAL A 108 2.81 7.24 4.77
CA VAL A 108 2.09 6.11 5.38
C VAL A 108 1.93 4.98 4.38
N TYR A 109 2.00 3.77 4.90
CA TYR A 109 1.51 2.57 4.25
C TYR A 109 0.03 2.39 4.57
N VAL A 110 -0.78 2.19 3.53
CA VAL A 110 -2.21 1.93 3.66
C VAL A 110 -2.47 0.54 3.11
N GLN A 111 -2.76 -0.41 3.98
CA GLN A 111 -3.17 -1.75 3.60
C GLN A 111 -4.70 -1.80 3.52
N ALA A 112 -5.25 -2.35 2.44
CA ALA A 112 -6.69 -2.46 2.25
C ALA A 112 -7.08 -3.82 1.66
N GLU A 113 -8.23 -4.32 2.08
CA GLU A 113 -8.89 -5.50 1.50
C GLU A 113 -9.94 -5.04 0.49
N ILE A 114 -9.83 -5.51 -0.75
CA ILE A 114 -10.69 -5.10 -1.86
C ILE A 114 -11.90 -6.03 -2.00
N PHE A 115 -13.08 -5.44 -2.23
CA PHE A 115 -14.34 -6.15 -2.50
C PHE A 115 -14.92 -5.84 -3.90
N GLU A 116 -14.60 -4.67 -4.46
CA GLU A 116 -15.03 -4.24 -5.78
C GLU A 116 -13.88 -4.25 -6.80
N GLN A 117 -14.19 -4.16 -8.10
CA GLN A 117 -13.15 -4.26 -9.14
C GLN A 117 -12.19 -3.07 -9.14
N ASP A 118 -12.69 -1.88 -8.78
CA ASP A 118 -11.92 -0.65 -8.81
C ASP A 118 -12.28 0.26 -7.63
N PRO A 119 -11.85 -0.09 -6.40
CA PRO A 119 -12.12 0.71 -5.22
C PRO A 119 -11.48 2.09 -5.29
N GLU A 120 -12.11 3.05 -4.63
CA GLU A 120 -11.66 4.43 -4.53
C GLU A 120 -11.17 4.74 -3.11
N PHE A 121 -10.09 5.51 -3.04
CA PHE A 121 -9.43 5.90 -1.79
C PHE A 121 -9.38 7.43 -1.69
N PRO A 122 -10.38 8.06 -1.05
CA PRO A 122 -10.31 9.46 -0.66
C PRO A 122 -9.22 9.69 0.39
N VAL A 123 -8.42 10.75 0.20
CA VAL A 123 -7.35 11.16 1.09
C VAL A 123 -7.53 12.63 1.44
N HIS A 124 -7.65 12.90 2.74
CA HIS A 124 -7.80 14.24 3.29
C HIS A 124 -6.48 14.64 3.95
N THR A 125 -5.94 15.81 3.60
CA THR A 125 -4.76 16.37 4.25
C THR A 125 -4.97 17.86 4.49
N LEU A 126 -4.19 18.45 5.40
CA LEU A 126 -4.23 19.91 5.62
C LEU A 126 -3.81 20.71 4.38
N GLN A 127 -3.08 20.11 3.44
CA GLN A 127 -2.59 20.78 2.22
C GLN A 127 -3.56 20.67 1.04
N GLY A 128 -4.66 19.93 1.23
CA GLY A 128 -5.65 19.66 0.21
C GLY A 128 -6.10 18.21 0.21
N GLU A 129 -7.08 17.93 -0.63
CA GLU A 129 -7.69 16.61 -0.75
C GLU A 129 -7.42 16.03 -2.13
N PHE A 130 -7.28 14.71 -2.19
CA PHE A 130 -7.22 13.99 -3.44
C PHE A 130 -7.85 12.61 -3.29
N ARG A 131 -8.11 11.96 -4.40
CA ARG A 131 -8.58 10.57 -4.43
C ARG A 131 -7.84 9.82 -5.52
N PHE A 132 -7.70 8.52 -5.34
CA PHE A 132 -7.18 7.64 -6.37
C PHE A 132 -7.97 6.34 -6.41
N ARG A 133 -7.99 5.73 -7.59
CA ARG A 133 -8.57 4.40 -7.81
C ARG A 133 -7.48 3.35 -7.90
N ALA A 134 -7.82 2.11 -7.57
CA ALA A 134 -6.86 1.00 -7.65
C ALA A 134 -6.35 0.77 -9.08
N SER A 135 -7.17 1.05 -10.09
CA SER A 135 -6.83 0.97 -11.51
C SER A 135 -5.83 2.05 -11.96
N GLU A 136 -5.80 3.21 -11.27
CA GLU A 136 -4.92 4.33 -11.61
C GLU A 136 -3.49 4.11 -11.09
N VAL A 137 -3.35 3.42 -9.95
CA VAL A 137 -2.06 3.13 -9.31
C VAL A 137 -1.74 1.64 -9.46
N LEU A 138 -1.33 1.27 -10.67
CA LEU A 138 -0.89 -0.09 -10.96
C LEU A 138 0.43 -0.42 -10.26
N TRP A 139 0.73 -1.71 -10.22
CA TRP A 139 1.97 -2.22 -9.65
C TRP A 139 3.22 -1.50 -10.17
N GLY A 140 4.06 -1.02 -9.26
CA GLY A 140 5.29 -0.29 -9.62
C GLY A 140 5.07 1.12 -10.20
N GLN A 141 3.81 1.51 -10.45
CA GLN A 141 3.48 2.86 -10.89
C GLN A 141 3.38 3.82 -9.71
N THR A 142 3.67 5.06 -10.04
CA THR A 142 3.64 6.19 -9.12
C THR A 142 2.70 7.24 -9.70
N ARG A 143 1.81 7.78 -8.87
CA ARG A 143 0.89 8.86 -9.25
C ARG A 143 1.10 10.06 -8.35
N ASP A 144 1.21 11.23 -8.97
CA ASP A 144 1.41 12.50 -8.28
C ASP A 144 0.07 13.22 -8.08
N PHE A 145 -0.10 13.82 -6.92
CA PHE A 145 -1.27 14.57 -6.48
C PHE A 145 -0.85 15.91 -5.89
N LEU A 146 -1.82 16.82 -5.73
CA LEU A 146 -1.59 18.16 -5.14
C LEU A 146 -0.47 18.96 -5.83
N GLY A 147 -0.34 18.79 -7.16
CA GLY A 147 0.72 19.42 -7.95
C GLY A 147 2.12 18.83 -7.68
N GLY A 148 2.20 17.54 -7.35
CA GLY A 148 3.47 16.85 -7.07
C GLY A 148 3.92 16.88 -5.61
N ARG A 149 3.10 17.44 -4.71
CA ARG A 149 3.40 17.51 -3.26
C ARG A 149 3.03 16.24 -2.49
N ALA A 150 2.15 15.43 -3.08
CA ALA A 150 1.79 14.11 -2.58
C ALA A 150 1.97 13.08 -3.70
N ARG A 151 2.34 11.86 -3.33
CA ARG A 151 2.62 10.78 -4.27
C ARG A 151 2.10 9.47 -3.75
N VAL A 152 1.44 8.69 -4.61
CA VAL A 152 0.92 7.37 -4.28
C VAL A 152 1.63 6.32 -5.12
N LYS A 153 2.14 5.28 -4.47
CA LYS A 153 2.76 4.13 -5.12
C LYS A 153 2.11 2.85 -4.63
N ARG A 154 1.79 1.93 -5.53
CA ARG A 154 1.40 0.56 -5.14
C ARG A 154 2.65 -0.26 -4.83
N ILE A 155 2.64 -0.90 -3.65
CA ILE A 155 3.75 -1.70 -3.14
C ILE A 155 3.28 -3.09 -2.72
N HIS A 156 4.24 -3.94 -2.32
CA HIS A 156 3.91 -5.30 -1.85
C HIS A 156 3.16 -5.18 -0.55
N VAL A 157 2.25 -6.12 -0.33
CA VAL A 157 1.68 -6.29 0.99
C VAL A 157 2.81 -6.76 1.91
N THR A 158 3.15 -5.93 2.89
CA THR A 158 4.16 -6.19 3.91
C THR A 158 3.45 -6.36 5.25
N TRP A 159 3.95 -7.27 6.07
CA TRP A 159 3.57 -7.36 7.47
C TRP A 159 4.77 -7.02 8.33
N GLN A 160 4.55 -6.20 9.37
CA GLN A 160 5.58 -5.94 10.37
C GLN A 160 5.78 -7.20 11.21
N VAL A 161 6.99 -7.76 11.18
CA VAL A 161 7.32 -9.03 11.85
C VAL A 161 7.85 -8.79 13.27
N SER A 162 8.40 -7.60 13.56
CA SER A 162 8.87 -7.24 14.90
C SER A 162 8.64 -5.76 15.25
N ASN A 163 8.56 -5.49 16.55
CA ASN A 163 8.27 -4.16 17.11
C ASN A 163 9.43 -3.61 17.95
N SER A 164 10.58 -4.29 17.95
CA SER A 164 11.76 -3.93 18.76
C SER A 164 12.94 -3.59 17.86
N ILE A 165 13.71 -2.57 18.26
CA ILE A 165 14.99 -2.21 17.64
C ILE A 165 16.11 -3.23 17.98
N GLU A 166 15.85 -4.17 18.90
CA GLU A 166 16.85 -5.07 19.47
C GLU A 166 16.97 -6.43 18.77
N GLU A 167 16.22 -6.68 17.69
CA GLU A 167 16.46 -7.84 16.82
C GLU A 167 17.64 -7.56 15.89
N GLU A 168 18.83 -7.47 16.48
CA GLU A 168 20.10 -7.47 15.76
C GLU A 168 20.45 -8.92 15.44
N ASP A 169 20.23 -9.34 14.20
CA ASP A 169 20.87 -10.54 13.64
C ASP A 169 22.38 -10.30 13.68
N PHE A 170 23.06 -10.81 14.70
CA PHE A 170 24.52 -10.86 14.71
C PHE A 170 24.95 -11.98 13.75
N PRO A 171 25.53 -11.70 12.57
CA PRO A 171 26.17 -12.74 11.80
C PRO A 171 27.35 -13.29 12.62
N VAL A 172 27.22 -14.52 13.13
CA VAL A 172 28.33 -15.21 13.78
C VAL A 172 29.35 -15.58 12.70
N ILE A 173 30.41 -14.79 12.58
CA ILE A 173 31.62 -15.21 11.87
C ILE A 173 32.38 -16.19 12.77
N THR A 174 32.18 -17.49 12.56
CA THR A 174 33.08 -18.49 13.15
C THR A 174 34.40 -18.42 12.40
N ARG A 175 35.44 -17.89 13.06
CA ARG A 175 36.82 -18.02 12.59
C ARG A 175 37.32 -19.38 13.07
N SER A 176 37.39 -20.36 12.18
CA SER A 176 38.19 -21.56 12.41
C SER A 176 39.65 -21.11 12.49
N GLY A 177 40.17 -21.00 13.70
CA GLY A 177 41.60 -20.96 13.94
C GLY A 177 42.12 -22.39 13.82
N ASP A 178 42.93 -22.65 12.81
CA ASP A 178 43.72 -23.87 12.73
C ASP A 178 44.93 -23.73 13.69
N PRO A 179 45.09 -24.57 14.72
CA PRO A 179 46.30 -24.62 15.52
C PRO A 179 47.26 -25.62 14.86
N GLY A 180 47.99 -25.17 13.84
CA GLY A 180 48.85 -26.05 13.07
C GLY A 180 50.18 -25.41 12.68
N THR A 181 51.27 -25.91 13.29
CA THR A 181 52.68 -25.85 12.82
C THR A 181 53.56 -24.78 13.45
N ALA A 182 54.20 -25.18 14.56
CA ALA A 182 55.58 -24.77 14.89
C ALA A 182 56.57 -25.33 13.85
N LEU A 183 57.83 -24.87 13.91
CA LEU A 183 59.03 -25.13 13.08
C LEU A 183 59.38 -23.89 12.22
N ALA A 184 60.55 -23.25 12.31
CA ALA A 184 61.82 -23.53 12.98
C ALA A 184 62.54 -22.20 13.31
#